data_AF-A0A0G1MTT9-F1
#
_entry.id   AF-A0A0G1MTT9-F1
#
_cell.length_a   1.000
_cell.length_b   1.000
_cell.length_c   1.000
_cell.angle_alpha   90.00
_cell.angle_beta   90.00
_cell.angle_gamma   90.00
#
_symmetry.space_group_name_H-M   'P 1'
#
loop_
_entity.id
_entity.type
_entity.pdbx_description
1 polymer ?
#
loop_
_entity_poly.entity_id
_entity_poly.type
_entity_poly.pdbx_seq_one_letter_code
_entity_poly.pdbx_strand_id
1 'polypeptide(L)'
;MCGDGGTGTTGGTTDLEGGAGSIEDADFVANLSNEEVGEDADDVEVAGLDIDADEGSDIELTAVRLDFDKGAAGNADFEDYAKDVSVLLDGEELARVDGDAFNDDNNYDRTLSLDSGGVIKAGDTGRLVVAVSGVSNLDSDDVTDTWTVIFESVRFRDAQGASVSETSAGDIGTETRTFSFESFATSADSVLKIQLANNDAINKAHMINVDTSGTTDGVVVLDFTLEAEGDSDLEIKEFGASTTVTVESHVDDVIAGGTSPAVYLVIDGERYGNAVYGGDVVSAVTEDTDGDVGTSELVF
;
A
#
# COMPACT_ATOMS: atom_id res chain seq x y z
N MET A 1 -28.45 55.28 34.35
CA MET A 1 -27.33 55.43 33.40
C MET A 1 -26.68 54.06 33.29
N CYS A 2 -26.46 53.63 32.05
CA CYS A 2 -25.99 52.34 31.51
C CYS A 2 -24.98 51.59 32.41
N GLY A 3 -24.94 50.25 32.49
CA GLY A 3 -25.09 49.28 31.41
C GLY A 3 -23.72 49.10 30.75
N ASP A 4 -23.02 48.01 31.05
CA ASP A 4 -21.99 47.47 30.17
C ASP A 4 -21.89 45.96 30.37
N GLY A 5 -22.56 45.24 29.45
CA GLY A 5 -22.41 43.81 29.28
C GLY A 5 -21.27 43.59 28.30
N GLY A 6 -20.16 43.04 28.81
CA GLY A 6 -19.13 42.46 27.95
C GLY A 6 -19.65 41.15 27.37
N THR A 7 -20.17 41.21 26.15
CA THR A 7 -20.34 40.03 25.29
C THR A 7 -18.96 39.45 25.00
N GLY A 8 -18.61 38.38 25.69
CA GLY A 8 -17.53 37.49 25.27
C GLY A 8 -17.92 36.88 23.94
N THR A 9 -17.11 37.14 22.93
CA THR A 9 -17.19 36.54 21.61
C THR A 9 -16.99 35.03 21.77
N THR A 10 -18.05 34.26 21.59
CA THR A 10 -18.00 32.80 21.44
C THR A 10 -17.17 32.49 20.19
N GLY A 11 -16.11 31.71 20.37
CA GLY A 11 -15.43 31.04 19.26
C GLY A 11 -16.43 30.15 18.54
N GLY A 12 -16.33 30.12 17.21
CA GLY A 12 -17.31 29.52 16.31
C GLY A 12 -17.67 28.09 16.73
N THR A 13 -18.90 27.94 17.21
CA THR A 13 -19.59 26.67 17.18
C THR A 13 -20.03 26.45 15.74
N THR A 14 -19.72 25.29 15.16
CA THR A 14 -20.58 24.70 14.15
C THR A 14 -21.96 24.63 14.80
N ASP A 15 -22.87 25.53 14.40
CA ASP A 15 -24.18 25.65 15.03
C ASP A 15 -25.00 24.42 14.61
N LEU A 16 -24.89 23.35 15.39
CA LEU A 16 -25.68 22.14 15.25
C LEU A 16 -27.16 22.48 15.41
N GLU A 17 -27.99 21.97 14.51
CA GLU A 17 -29.43 22.21 14.53
C GLU A 17 -30.17 21.07 15.24
N GLY A 18 -31.25 21.39 15.96
CA GLY A 18 -32.13 20.40 16.57
C GLY A 18 -32.07 20.32 18.10
N GLY A 19 -32.38 19.13 18.62
CA GLY A 19 -32.63 18.85 20.03
C GLY A 19 -31.54 18.03 20.71
N ALA A 20 -31.96 17.11 21.57
CA ALA A 20 -31.06 16.07 22.07
C ALA A 20 -30.87 15.05 20.94
N GLY A 21 -29.62 14.62 20.72
CA GLY A 21 -29.25 13.74 19.62
C GLY A 21 -28.76 12.37 20.07
N SER A 22 -28.88 11.40 19.17
CA SER A 22 -28.47 10.01 19.33
C SER A 22 -28.06 9.40 17.99
N ILE A 23 -27.24 8.36 18.05
CA ILE A 23 -26.99 7.45 16.94
C ILE A 23 -28.08 6.37 17.03
N GLU A 24 -28.95 6.28 16.04
CA GLU A 24 -30.02 5.28 15.99
C GLU A 24 -29.47 3.91 15.58
N ASP A 25 -28.55 3.90 14.62
CA ASP A 25 -27.86 2.70 14.15
C ASP A 25 -26.46 3.03 13.62
N ALA A 26 -25.59 2.03 13.57
CA ALA A 26 -24.25 2.17 13.02
C ALA A 26 -23.79 0.83 12.45
N ASP A 27 -24.04 0.60 11.17
CA ASP A 27 -23.69 -0.65 10.49
C ASP A 27 -22.34 -0.52 9.79
N PHE A 28 -21.56 -1.59 9.77
CA PHE A 28 -20.36 -1.61 8.94
C PHE A 28 -20.69 -1.43 7.45
N VAL A 29 -19.85 -0.64 6.77
CA VAL A 29 -19.88 -0.46 5.32
C VAL A 29 -19.62 -1.81 4.65
N ALA A 30 -20.64 -2.32 3.95
CA ALA A 30 -20.66 -3.71 3.47
C ALA A 30 -19.51 -4.06 2.53
N ASN A 31 -19.00 -3.08 1.76
CA ASN A 31 -17.93 -3.29 0.77
C ASN A 31 -16.51 -3.04 1.31
N LEU A 32 -16.35 -2.67 2.59
CA LEU A 32 -15.04 -2.58 3.24
C LEU A 32 -14.84 -3.83 4.07
N SER A 33 -14.26 -4.86 3.47
CA SER A 33 -14.06 -6.15 4.12
C SER A 33 -12.93 -6.95 3.47
N ASN A 34 -11.96 -7.40 4.27
CA ASN A 34 -10.78 -8.12 3.79
C ASN A 34 -9.98 -7.29 2.79
N GLU A 35 -9.78 -6.02 3.13
CA GLU A 35 -8.97 -5.09 2.33
C GLU A 35 -7.48 -5.44 2.47
N GLU A 36 -6.71 -5.12 1.43
CA GLU A 36 -5.29 -5.43 1.32
C GLU A 36 -4.49 -4.13 1.37
N VAL A 37 -3.77 -3.91 2.48
CA VAL A 37 -2.90 -2.74 2.66
C VAL A 37 -1.53 -3.06 2.08
N GLY A 38 -1.21 -2.45 0.93
CA GLY A 38 0.08 -2.62 0.29
C GLY A 38 1.25 -2.01 1.07
N GLU A 39 2.44 -2.57 0.89
CA GLU A 39 3.69 -1.93 1.29
C GLU A 39 3.81 -0.54 0.64
N ASP A 40 4.10 0.48 1.45
CA ASP A 40 4.15 1.90 1.08
C ASP A 40 2.83 2.46 0.48
N ALA A 41 1.72 1.74 0.59
CA ALA A 41 0.41 2.26 0.18
C ALA A 41 -0.06 3.33 1.17
N ASP A 42 -0.61 4.43 0.66
CA ASP A 42 -1.16 5.51 1.48
C ASP A 42 -2.69 5.39 1.56
N ASP A 43 -3.24 5.55 2.76
CA ASP A 43 -4.67 5.73 3.04
C ASP A 43 -5.60 4.64 2.43
N VAL A 44 -5.27 3.36 2.63
CA VAL A 44 -6.15 2.25 2.25
C VAL A 44 -7.31 2.16 3.24
N GLU A 45 -8.55 2.35 2.77
CA GLU A 45 -9.76 2.25 3.60
C GLU A 45 -9.96 0.79 4.05
N VAL A 46 -9.78 0.47 5.33
CA VAL A 46 -9.83 -0.93 5.84
C VAL A 46 -11.14 -1.27 6.54
N ALA A 47 -11.86 -0.26 7.04
CA ALA A 47 -13.15 -0.43 7.69
C ALA A 47 -13.92 0.89 7.74
N GLY A 48 -15.25 0.83 7.84
CA GLY A 48 -16.05 2.02 8.08
C GLY A 48 -17.44 1.70 8.61
N LEU A 49 -18.07 2.68 9.24
CA LEU A 49 -19.45 2.64 9.75
C LEU A 49 -20.32 3.62 8.96
N ASP A 50 -21.48 3.16 8.50
CA ASP A 50 -22.61 4.00 8.10
C ASP A 50 -23.41 4.32 9.38
N ILE A 51 -23.28 5.56 9.88
CA ILE A 51 -23.85 6.04 11.14
C ILE A 51 -25.13 6.82 10.86
N ASP A 52 -26.26 6.31 11.35
CA ASP A 52 -27.57 6.95 11.22
C ASP A 52 -27.82 7.87 12.42
N ALA A 53 -27.91 9.17 12.17
CA ALA A 53 -28.32 10.13 13.18
C ALA A 53 -29.84 10.11 13.37
N ASP A 54 -30.31 10.33 14.60
CA ASP A 54 -31.74 10.48 14.83
C ASP A 54 -32.35 11.66 14.05
N GLU A 55 -33.67 11.60 13.86
CA GLU A 55 -34.45 12.62 13.14
C GLU A 55 -34.54 13.98 13.88
N GLY A 56 -34.03 14.05 15.11
CA GLY A 56 -34.26 15.14 16.06
C GLY A 56 -33.10 16.11 16.24
N SER A 57 -31.87 15.71 15.92
CA SER A 57 -30.67 16.54 16.12
C SER A 57 -29.54 16.21 15.16
N ASP A 58 -28.86 17.25 14.70
CA ASP A 58 -27.50 17.13 14.18
C ASP A 58 -26.58 16.58 15.28
N ILE A 59 -25.60 15.76 14.88
CA ILE A 59 -24.53 15.27 15.75
C ILE A 59 -23.18 15.60 15.13
N GLU A 60 -22.25 16.11 15.93
CA GLU A 60 -20.84 16.28 15.53
C GLU A 60 -20.01 15.17 16.16
N LEU A 61 -19.34 14.37 15.34
CA LEU A 61 -18.38 13.39 15.82
C LEU A 61 -17.16 14.13 16.40
N THR A 62 -16.72 13.70 17.58
CA THR A 62 -15.65 14.38 18.36
C THR A 62 -14.51 13.46 18.72
N ALA A 63 -14.77 12.15 18.80
CA ALA A 63 -13.73 11.15 18.99
C ALA A 63 -14.22 9.78 18.52
N VAL A 64 -13.30 8.94 18.09
CA VAL A 64 -13.52 7.51 17.88
C VAL A 64 -12.51 6.74 18.71
N ARG A 65 -12.93 5.60 19.27
CA ARG A 65 -12.03 4.66 19.93
C ARG A 65 -11.92 3.42 19.07
N LEU A 66 -10.70 3.13 18.65
CA LEU A 66 -10.34 2.01 17.79
C LEU A 66 -9.50 1.02 18.60
N ASP A 67 -9.69 -0.25 18.33
CA ASP A 67 -8.88 -1.36 18.84
C ASP A 67 -8.41 -2.20 17.65
N PHE A 68 -7.10 -2.36 17.51
CA PHE A 68 -6.48 -3.19 16.49
C PHE A 68 -5.99 -4.51 17.09
N ASP A 69 -6.63 -5.63 16.74
CA ASP A 69 -6.21 -6.96 17.21
C ASP A 69 -5.37 -7.69 16.16
N LYS A 70 -4.35 -8.39 16.65
CA LYS A 70 -3.26 -9.00 15.86
C LYS A 70 -3.68 -10.13 14.93
N GLY A 71 -4.93 -10.58 14.90
CA GLY A 71 -5.39 -11.61 13.94
C GLY A 71 -4.43 -12.80 13.81
N ALA A 72 -3.78 -12.93 12.64
CA ALA A 72 -2.75 -13.95 12.38
C ALA A 72 -1.29 -13.50 12.66
N ALA A 73 -1.03 -12.20 12.83
CA ALA A 73 0.28 -11.57 13.07
C ALA A 73 0.96 -11.97 14.41
N GLY A 74 0.27 -12.75 15.24
CA GLY A 74 0.87 -13.39 16.42
C GLY A 74 1.39 -12.40 17.46
N ASN A 75 2.72 -12.23 17.53
CA ASN A 75 3.39 -11.39 18.53
C ASN A 75 3.91 -10.06 17.97
N ALA A 76 3.65 -9.76 16.69
CA ALA A 76 4.17 -8.58 16.01
C ALA A 76 3.53 -7.28 16.52
N ASP A 77 4.20 -6.15 16.30
CA ASP A 77 3.73 -4.83 16.71
C ASP A 77 3.10 -4.10 15.52
N PHE A 78 2.10 -3.25 15.77
CA PHE A 78 1.29 -2.70 14.67
C PHE A 78 2.10 -1.74 13.80
N GLU A 79 3.06 -1.02 14.39
CA GLU A 79 3.98 -0.12 13.71
C GLU A 79 4.98 -0.82 12.78
N ASP A 80 5.12 -2.15 12.89
CA ASP A 80 5.93 -2.93 11.94
C ASP A 80 5.19 -3.06 10.59
N TYR A 81 3.87 -2.86 10.56
CA TYR A 81 3.03 -2.95 9.36
C TYR A 81 2.45 -1.61 8.92
N ALA A 82 1.99 -0.80 9.88
CA ALA A 82 1.27 0.44 9.65
C ALA A 82 2.13 1.66 9.97
N LYS A 83 2.26 2.55 8.99
CA LYS A 83 2.91 3.85 9.16
C LYS A 83 2.00 4.84 9.88
N ASP A 84 0.73 4.92 9.47
CA ASP A 84 -0.25 5.82 10.06
C ASP A 84 -1.69 5.32 9.87
N VAL A 85 -2.59 5.83 10.70
CA VAL A 85 -4.03 5.58 10.67
C VAL A 85 -4.76 6.91 10.55
N SER A 86 -5.62 7.03 9.55
CA SER A 86 -6.47 8.20 9.31
C SER A 86 -7.95 7.85 9.52
N VAL A 87 -8.71 8.83 9.98
CA VAL A 87 -10.16 8.73 10.19
C VAL A 87 -10.85 9.79 9.35
N LEU A 88 -11.75 9.36 8.47
CA LEU A 88 -12.47 10.22 7.54
C LEU A 88 -13.97 10.16 7.80
N LEU A 89 -14.67 11.28 7.64
CA LEU A 89 -16.13 11.31 7.55
C LEU A 89 -16.53 11.80 6.17
N ASP A 90 -17.31 10.99 5.45
CA ASP A 90 -17.77 11.30 4.08
C ASP A 90 -16.62 11.69 3.12
N GLY A 91 -15.44 11.11 3.33
CA GLY A 91 -14.23 11.34 2.55
C GLY A 91 -13.37 12.53 2.99
N GLU A 92 -13.77 13.28 4.02
CA GLU A 92 -12.94 14.33 4.62
C GLU A 92 -12.18 13.80 5.84
N GLU A 93 -10.85 13.94 5.86
CA GLU A 93 -10.02 13.55 7.00
C GLU A 93 -10.33 14.41 8.24
N LEU A 94 -10.62 13.74 9.35
CA LEU A 94 -10.88 14.35 10.66
C LEU A 94 -9.77 14.08 11.67
N ALA A 95 -8.94 13.05 11.47
CA ALA A 95 -7.79 12.78 12.32
C ALA A 95 -6.77 11.91 11.59
N ARG A 96 -5.50 12.05 11.96
CA ARG A 96 -4.41 11.14 11.61
C ARG A 96 -3.47 10.95 12.79
N VAL A 97 -3.02 9.72 13.02
CA VAL A 97 -2.04 9.35 14.04
C VAL A 97 -1.03 8.37 13.47
N ASP A 98 0.19 8.38 14.00
CA ASP A 98 1.22 7.40 13.65
C ASP A 98 0.78 5.99 14.10
N GLY A 99 1.20 4.95 13.37
CA GLY A 99 0.87 3.56 13.70
C GLY A 99 1.35 3.14 15.10
N ASP A 100 2.47 3.71 15.56
CA ASP A 100 3.03 3.50 16.90
C ASP A 100 2.12 3.98 18.05
N ALA A 101 1.04 4.71 17.73
CA ALA A 101 0.02 5.08 18.69
C ALA A 101 -0.80 3.87 19.18
N PHE A 102 -0.77 2.76 18.46
CA PHE A 102 -1.42 1.48 18.80
C PHE A 102 -0.34 0.45 19.12
N ASN A 103 -0.11 0.19 20.40
CA ASN A 103 1.01 -0.63 20.87
C ASN A 103 0.62 -1.49 22.08
N ASP A 104 1.50 -2.40 22.48
CA ASP A 104 1.26 -3.32 23.59
C ASP A 104 0.98 -2.62 24.93
N ASP A 105 1.58 -1.44 25.17
CA ASP A 105 1.36 -0.60 26.35
C ASP A 105 -0.11 -0.12 26.46
N ASN A 106 -0.81 0.04 25.33
CA ASN A 106 -2.22 0.39 25.28
C ASN A 106 -3.10 -0.73 24.75
N ASN A 107 -2.61 -1.98 24.73
CA ASN A 107 -3.34 -3.12 24.17
C ASN A 107 -3.86 -2.87 22.75
N TYR A 108 -3.12 -2.08 21.96
CA TYR A 108 -3.47 -1.68 20.60
C TYR A 108 -4.81 -0.92 20.51
N ASP A 109 -5.26 -0.31 21.61
CA ASP A 109 -6.45 0.51 21.68
C ASP A 109 -6.13 2.00 21.84
N ARG A 110 -6.87 2.85 21.13
CA ARG A 110 -6.67 4.30 21.18
C ARG A 110 -7.95 5.07 20.93
N THR A 111 -8.16 6.11 21.74
CA THR A 111 -9.16 7.15 21.43
C THR A 111 -8.51 8.28 20.65
N LEU A 112 -8.97 8.47 19.41
CA LEU A 112 -8.56 9.55 18.52
C LEU A 112 -9.55 10.70 18.69
N SER A 113 -9.03 11.90 18.97
CA SER A 113 -9.85 13.11 18.93
C SER A 113 -9.98 13.56 17.49
N LEU A 114 -11.20 13.87 17.05
CA LEU A 114 -11.49 14.30 15.70
C LEU A 114 -11.49 15.83 15.64
N ASP A 115 -11.01 16.36 14.53
CA ASP A 115 -11.11 17.77 14.19
C ASP A 115 -12.59 18.18 14.08
N SER A 116 -12.87 19.45 14.38
CA SER A 116 -14.22 19.99 14.30
C SER A 116 -14.73 20.01 12.86
N GLY A 117 -16.01 19.73 12.66
CA GLY A 117 -16.64 19.77 11.33
C GLY A 117 -17.21 18.43 10.85
N GLY A 118 -16.91 17.33 11.54
CA GLY A 118 -17.52 16.01 11.27
C GLY A 118 -18.98 15.93 11.69
N VAL A 119 -19.89 16.61 10.97
CA VAL A 119 -21.31 16.74 11.32
C VAL A 119 -22.18 15.83 10.47
N ILE A 120 -22.96 14.97 11.11
CA ILE A 120 -24.03 14.19 10.51
C ILE A 120 -25.34 14.91 10.82
N LYS A 121 -26.14 15.19 9.79
CA LYS A 121 -27.40 15.92 9.92
C LYS A 121 -28.50 15.04 10.47
N ALA A 122 -29.45 15.65 11.16
CA ALA A 122 -30.62 14.93 11.68
C ALA A 122 -31.32 14.11 10.57
N GLY A 123 -31.50 12.81 10.80
CA GLY A 123 -32.12 11.87 9.85
C GLY A 123 -31.26 11.48 8.64
N ASP A 124 -30.02 11.96 8.55
CA ASP A 124 -29.06 11.57 7.52
C ASP A 124 -28.09 10.49 8.04
N THR A 125 -27.49 9.77 7.10
CA THR A 125 -26.42 8.79 7.33
C THR A 125 -25.08 9.43 7.00
N GLY A 126 -24.10 9.36 7.92
CA GLY A 126 -22.71 9.74 7.66
C GLY A 126 -21.80 8.53 7.65
N ARG A 127 -20.80 8.52 6.76
CA ARG A 127 -19.88 7.40 6.60
C ARG A 127 -18.54 7.69 7.25
N LEU A 128 -18.29 7.09 8.42
CA LEU A 128 -17.03 7.16 9.14
C LEU A 128 -16.10 6.04 8.67
N VAL A 129 -14.94 6.36 8.11
CA VAL A 129 -13.97 5.40 7.56
C VAL A 129 -12.67 5.49 8.34
N VAL A 130 -12.04 4.33 8.55
CA VAL A 130 -10.68 4.19 9.03
C VAL A 130 -9.83 3.72 7.85
N ALA A 131 -8.80 4.48 7.54
CA ALA A 131 -7.80 4.13 6.54
C ALA A 131 -6.42 3.93 7.19
N VAL A 132 -5.63 3.03 6.61
CA VAL A 132 -4.31 2.64 7.11
C VAL A 132 -3.30 2.78 5.98
N SER A 133 -2.16 3.40 6.28
CA SER A 133 -1.02 3.47 5.37
C SER A 133 0.01 2.40 5.74
N GLY A 134 0.47 1.62 4.76
CA GLY A 134 1.49 0.59 4.96
C GLY A 134 2.89 1.17 5.16
N VAL A 135 3.74 0.46 5.90
CA VAL A 135 5.18 0.79 5.96
C VAL A 135 5.87 0.47 4.63
N SER A 136 7.01 1.11 4.37
CA SER A 136 7.78 0.94 3.13
C SER A 136 8.86 -0.15 3.21
N ASN A 137 8.80 -1.00 4.23
CA ASN A 137 9.84 -1.99 4.52
C ASN A 137 9.26 -3.27 5.12
N LEU A 138 8.06 -3.64 4.70
CA LEU A 138 7.37 -4.84 5.14
C LEU A 138 8.26 -6.05 4.81
N ASP A 139 8.54 -6.90 5.80
CA ASP A 139 9.37 -8.06 5.56
C ASP A 139 8.55 -9.26 5.03
N SER A 140 9.23 -10.25 4.45
CA SER A 140 8.53 -11.37 3.81
C SER A 140 7.78 -12.29 4.78
N ASP A 141 8.12 -12.25 6.07
CA ASP A 141 7.44 -13.03 7.11
C ASP A 141 6.15 -12.31 7.58
N ASP A 142 6.09 -10.98 7.40
CA ASP A 142 4.95 -10.11 7.73
C ASP A 142 3.89 -10.02 6.60
N VAL A 143 4.27 -10.32 5.36
CA VAL A 143 3.33 -10.32 4.22
C VAL A 143 2.23 -11.38 4.42
N THR A 144 0.99 -11.05 4.06
CA THR A 144 -0.26 -11.81 4.27
C THR A 144 -0.78 -11.86 5.70
N ASP A 145 -0.06 -11.27 6.67
CA ASP A 145 -0.57 -11.21 8.03
C ASP A 145 -1.83 -10.36 8.10
N THR A 146 -2.76 -10.82 8.94
CA THR A 146 -4.07 -10.19 9.09
C THR A 146 -4.16 -9.48 10.43
N TRP A 147 -4.76 -8.30 10.38
CA TRP A 147 -5.17 -7.52 11.52
C TRP A 147 -6.67 -7.33 11.50
N THR A 148 -7.24 -7.03 12.66
CA THR A 148 -8.65 -6.64 12.76
C THR A 148 -8.78 -5.28 13.40
N VAL A 149 -9.84 -4.56 13.06
CA VAL A 149 -10.20 -3.29 13.70
C VAL A 149 -11.61 -3.36 14.26
N ILE A 150 -11.78 -2.81 15.46
CA ILE A 150 -13.06 -2.64 16.16
C ILE A 150 -13.29 -1.16 16.41
N PHE A 151 -14.50 -0.69 16.12
CA PHE A 151 -14.98 0.60 16.60
C PHE A 151 -15.56 0.41 18.01
N GLU A 152 -14.73 0.50 19.05
CA GLU A 152 -15.18 0.29 20.43
C GLU A 152 -16.18 1.36 20.90
N SER A 153 -15.99 2.59 20.44
CA SER A 153 -16.93 3.67 20.73
C SER A 153 -16.84 4.82 19.74
N VAL A 154 -17.97 5.47 19.48
CA VAL A 154 -18.05 6.74 18.77
C VAL A 154 -18.57 7.80 19.73
N ARG A 155 -17.82 8.89 19.90
CA ARG A 155 -18.21 10.02 20.74
C ARG A 155 -18.66 11.18 19.89
N PHE A 156 -19.86 11.68 20.17
CA PHE A 156 -20.42 12.84 19.48
C PHE A 156 -20.90 13.92 20.46
N ARG A 157 -21.16 15.11 19.91
CA ARG A 157 -21.84 16.22 20.57
C ARG A 157 -23.13 16.53 19.83
N ASP A 158 -24.24 16.68 20.55
CA ASP A 158 -25.54 17.06 19.97
C ASP A 158 -25.78 18.58 19.94
N ALA A 159 -26.92 19.01 19.38
CA ALA A 159 -27.30 20.42 19.30
C ALA A 159 -27.57 21.09 20.66
N GLN A 160 -27.79 20.31 21.72
CA GLN A 160 -27.87 20.81 23.10
C GLN A 160 -26.50 20.93 23.77
N GLY A 161 -25.43 20.49 23.10
CA GLY A 161 -24.07 20.49 23.60
C GLY A 161 -23.77 19.33 24.56
N ALA A 162 -24.64 18.31 24.63
CA ALA A 162 -24.36 17.10 25.38
C ALA A 162 -23.30 16.28 24.64
N SER A 163 -22.32 15.75 25.36
CA SER A 163 -21.33 14.82 24.80
C SER A 163 -21.70 13.41 25.23
N VAL A 164 -21.87 12.53 24.24
CA VAL A 164 -22.30 11.14 24.42
C VAL A 164 -21.26 10.24 23.79
N SER A 165 -20.95 9.11 24.45
CA SER A 165 -20.10 8.05 23.88
C SER A 165 -21.00 6.84 23.65
N GLU A 166 -21.28 6.55 22.39
CA GLU A 166 -22.04 5.38 21.97
C GLU A 166 -21.10 4.17 21.87
N THR A 167 -21.56 3.02 22.34
CA THR A 167 -20.77 1.78 22.46
C THR A 167 -21.55 0.53 22.05
N SER A 168 -22.78 0.70 21.51
CA SER A 168 -23.72 -0.40 21.33
C SER A 168 -24.77 -0.22 20.23
N ALA A 169 -24.79 0.92 19.54
CA ALA A 169 -25.61 1.08 18.33
C ALA A 169 -24.99 0.28 17.18
N GLY A 170 -25.81 -0.52 16.49
CA GLY A 170 -25.37 -1.42 15.42
C GLY A 170 -24.16 -2.28 15.77
N ASP A 171 -23.11 -2.14 14.95
CA ASP A 171 -21.86 -2.88 14.99
C ASP A 171 -20.80 -2.26 15.94
N ILE A 172 -21.10 -1.12 16.58
CA ILE A 172 -20.18 -0.48 17.53
C ILE A 172 -19.97 -1.39 18.75
N GLY A 173 -18.71 -1.70 19.05
CA GLY A 173 -18.28 -2.47 20.21
C GLY A 173 -18.66 -3.96 20.18
N THR A 174 -19.21 -4.45 19.06
CA THR A 174 -19.75 -5.82 18.95
C THR A 174 -19.06 -6.64 17.87
N GLU A 175 -18.73 -6.05 16.72
CA GLU A 175 -18.21 -6.74 15.55
C GLU A 175 -16.79 -6.24 15.17
N THR A 176 -16.07 -7.04 14.38
CA THR A 176 -14.68 -6.77 13.95
C THR A 176 -14.61 -6.74 12.42
N ARG A 177 -13.69 -5.97 11.85
CA ARG A 177 -13.33 -6.02 10.42
C ARG A 177 -11.91 -6.49 10.24
N THR A 178 -11.70 -7.44 9.35
CA THR A 178 -10.37 -8.00 9.04
C THR A 178 -9.82 -7.34 7.78
N PHE A 179 -8.52 -7.09 7.76
CA PHE A 179 -7.72 -6.66 6.62
C PHE A 179 -6.34 -7.34 6.69
N SER A 180 -5.60 -7.38 5.58
CA SER A 180 -4.23 -7.90 5.54
C SER A 180 -3.23 -6.85 5.10
N PHE A 181 -1.95 -7.09 5.41
CA PHE A 181 -0.84 -6.37 4.81
C PHE A 181 -0.22 -7.22 3.71
N GLU A 182 -0.06 -6.63 2.54
CA GLU A 182 0.42 -7.32 1.35
C GLU A 182 1.68 -6.64 0.82
N SER A 183 2.54 -7.41 0.15
CA SER A 183 3.67 -6.81 -0.56
C SER A 183 3.17 -5.83 -1.62
N PHE A 184 3.95 -4.80 -1.95
CA PHE A 184 3.59 -3.87 -3.03
C PHE A 184 3.18 -4.60 -4.32
N ALA A 185 3.90 -5.67 -4.67
CA ALA A 185 3.63 -6.46 -5.86
C ALA A 185 2.27 -7.17 -5.81
N THR A 186 1.86 -7.66 -4.65
CA THR A 186 0.56 -8.31 -4.45
C THR A 186 -0.57 -7.29 -4.45
N SER A 187 -0.44 -6.20 -3.69
CA SER A 187 -1.49 -5.18 -3.60
C SER A 187 -1.69 -4.39 -4.90
N ALA A 188 -0.62 -4.20 -5.68
CA ALA A 188 -0.67 -3.48 -6.96
C ALA A 188 -0.85 -4.42 -8.17
N ASP A 189 -1.13 -5.72 -7.92
CA ASP A 189 -1.20 -6.78 -8.94
C ASP A 189 -0.01 -6.72 -9.94
N SER A 190 1.17 -6.35 -9.45
CA SER A 190 2.33 -6.07 -10.29
C SER A 190 3.11 -7.33 -10.61
N VAL A 191 3.31 -7.61 -11.91
CA VAL A 191 4.04 -8.80 -12.36
C VAL A 191 5.00 -8.50 -13.52
N LEU A 192 6.11 -9.24 -13.64
CA LEU A 192 7.09 -9.12 -14.73
C LEU A 192 7.36 -10.48 -15.39
N LYS A 193 7.24 -10.59 -16.72
CA LYS A 193 7.44 -11.81 -17.52
C LYS A 193 8.64 -11.62 -18.40
N ILE A 194 9.30 -12.75 -18.65
CA ILE A 194 10.41 -12.84 -19.58
C ILE A 194 10.12 -13.96 -20.56
N GLN A 195 10.05 -13.63 -21.84
CA GLN A 195 9.87 -14.62 -22.89
C GLN A 195 10.92 -14.47 -23.98
N LEU A 196 11.51 -15.57 -24.45
CA LEU A 196 12.35 -15.51 -25.64
C LEU A 196 11.58 -14.93 -26.82
N ALA A 197 12.19 -13.96 -27.50
CA ALA A 197 11.62 -13.38 -28.68
C ALA A 197 11.58 -14.43 -29.79
N ASN A 198 10.65 -14.28 -30.73
CA ASN A 198 10.58 -15.14 -31.90
C ASN A 198 11.63 -14.73 -32.96
N ASN A 199 12.90 -14.83 -32.57
CA ASN A 199 14.05 -14.46 -33.38
C ASN A 199 15.05 -15.61 -33.44
N ASP A 200 14.73 -16.60 -34.27
CA ASP A 200 15.57 -17.80 -34.46
C ASP A 200 16.99 -17.50 -34.93
N ALA A 201 17.22 -16.35 -35.58
CA ALA A 201 18.56 -15.98 -36.05
C ALA A 201 19.52 -15.67 -34.89
N ILE A 202 18.97 -15.25 -33.75
CA ILE A 202 19.70 -14.92 -32.52
C ILE A 202 19.49 -16.02 -31.46
N ASN A 203 18.26 -16.42 -31.20
CA ASN A 203 17.91 -17.29 -30.06
C ASN A 203 18.16 -18.78 -30.30
N LYS A 204 18.55 -19.18 -31.52
CA LYS A 204 19.06 -20.52 -31.80
C LYS A 204 20.56 -20.51 -31.99
N ALA A 205 21.16 -21.69 -31.94
CA ALA A 205 22.57 -21.88 -32.19
C ALA A 205 22.98 -21.20 -33.50
N HIS A 206 23.83 -20.18 -33.39
CA HIS A 206 24.34 -19.38 -34.49
C HIS A 206 25.82 -19.10 -34.29
N MET A 207 26.47 -18.58 -35.33
CA MET A 207 27.87 -18.21 -35.26
C MET A 207 27.99 -16.69 -35.17
N ILE A 208 28.81 -16.23 -34.24
CA ILE A 208 29.21 -14.83 -34.17
C ILE A 208 30.59 -14.70 -34.83
N ASN A 209 30.69 -13.78 -35.79
CA ASN A 209 31.96 -13.47 -36.43
C ASN A 209 32.69 -12.42 -35.59
N VAL A 210 33.88 -12.79 -35.10
CA VAL A 210 34.72 -11.92 -34.28
C VAL A 210 35.82 -11.30 -35.14
N ASP A 211 36.08 -10.01 -34.95
CA ASP A 211 37.19 -9.30 -35.59
C ASP A 211 38.53 -9.87 -35.08
N THR A 212 39.41 -10.21 -36.02
CA THR A 212 40.73 -10.81 -35.72
C THR A 212 41.81 -9.81 -35.32
N SER A 213 41.51 -8.51 -35.36
CA SER A 213 42.46 -7.40 -35.22
C SER A 213 41.94 -6.21 -34.41
N GLY A 214 40.63 -6.16 -34.11
CA GLY A 214 39.94 -5.10 -33.37
C GLY A 214 38.95 -5.65 -32.33
N THR A 215 38.07 -4.77 -31.81
CA THR A 215 36.98 -5.15 -30.91
C THR A 215 35.74 -5.55 -31.72
N THR A 216 34.98 -6.51 -31.19
CA THR A 216 33.66 -6.89 -31.73
C THR A 216 32.66 -6.49 -30.67
N ASP A 217 31.87 -5.46 -30.98
CA ASP A 217 30.94 -4.83 -30.04
C ASP A 217 29.57 -4.69 -30.72
N GLY A 218 28.50 -4.63 -29.92
CA GLY A 218 27.15 -4.42 -30.42
C GLY A 218 26.51 -5.67 -31.00
N VAL A 219 26.96 -6.86 -30.61
CA VAL A 219 26.40 -8.12 -31.09
C VAL A 219 25.34 -8.62 -30.12
N VAL A 220 24.13 -8.83 -30.66
CA VAL A 220 23.01 -9.42 -29.91
C VAL A 220 23.29 -10.90 -29.68
N VAL A 221 23.27 -11.34 -28.42
CA VAL A 221 23.45 -12.74 -28.00
C VAL A 221 22.18 -13.42 -27.56
N LEU A 222 21.21 -12.64 -27.09
CA LEU A 222 19.90 -13.12 -26.68
C LEU A 222 18.88 -12.03 -26.96
N ASP A 223 17.78 -12.39 -27.59
CA ASP A 223 16.65 -11.50 -27.87
C ASP A 223 15.43 -12.02 -27.09
N PHE A 224 14.80 -11.15 -26.31
CA PHE A 224 13.67 -11.50 -25.48
C PHE A 224 12.70 -10.33 -25.32
N THR A 225 11.52 -10.64 -24.85
CA THR A 225 10.50 -9.69 -24.46
C THR A 225 10.45 -9.67 -22.95
N LEU A 226 10.53 -8.47 -22.40
CA LEU A 226 10.12 -8.17 -21.04
C LEU A 226 8.72 -7.59 -21.11
N GLU A 227 7.88 -7.94 -20.15
CA GLU A 227 6.49 -7.52 -20.15
C GLU A 227 6.05 -7.31 -18.67
N ALA A 228 5.57 -6.10 -18.30
CA ALA A 228 5.18 -5.71 -16.93
C ALA A 228 3.66 -5.46 -16.78
N GLU A 229 2.97 -6.18 -15.89
CA GLU A 229 1.53 -6.15 -15.60
C GLU A 229 1.29 -5.43 -14.28
N GLY A 230 0.06 -4.93 -14.08
CA GLY A 230 -0.41 -4.33 -12.84
C GLY A 230 -0.80 -2.86 -12.99
N ASP A 231 -1.14 -2.23 -11.86
CA ASP A 231 -1.57 -0.83 -11.80
C ASP A 231 -0.39 0.15 -11.51
N SER A 232 0.86 -0.35 -11.60
CA SER A 232 2.07 0.41 -11.26
C SER A 232 3.19 0.28 -12.29
N ASP A 233 4.02 1.32 -12.39
CA ASP A 233 5.22 1.32 -13.23
C ASP A 233 6.38 0.56 -12.54
N LEU A 234 7.07 -0.33 -13.28
CA LEU A 234 8.24 -1.07 -12.77
C LEU A 234 9.56 -0.42 -13.20
N GLU A 235 10.45 -0.15 -12.24
CA GLU A 235 11.81 0.33 -12.49
C GLU A 235 12.84 -0.82 -12.39
N ILE A 236 13.54 -1.11 -13.51
CA ILE A 236 14.64 -2.08 -13.52
C ILE A 236 15.91 -1.43 -12.98
N LYS A 237 16.28 -1.75 -11.73
CA LYS A 237 17.48 -1.21 -11.07
C LYS A 237 18.75 -2.00 -11.36
N GLU A 238 18.66 -3.33 -11.47
CA GLU A 238 19.80 -4.21 -11.72
C GLU A 238 19.38 -5.39 -12.62
N PHE A 239 20.31 -5.85 -13.46
CA PHE A 239 20.12 -7.02 -14.31
C PHE A 239 21.38 -7.90 -14.31
N GLY A 240 21.21 -9.20 -14.10
CA GLY A 240 22.27 -10.20 -14.13
C GLY A 240 22.22 -11.05 -15.40
N ALA A 241 23.39 -11.29 -16.01
CA ALA A 241 23.52 -12.26 -17.09
C ALA A 241 24.61 -13.29 -16.73
N SER A 242 24.36 -14.56 -17.04
CA SER A 242 25.34 -15.64 -16.90
C SER A 242 25.50 -16.39 -18.21
N THR A 243 26.72 -16.86 -18.48
CA THR A 243 27.04 -17.64 -19.68
C THR A 243 27.66 -18.97 -19.29
N THR A 244 27.16 -20.06 -19.86
CA THR A 244 27.70 -21.40 -19.63
C THR A 244 28.49 -21.88 -20.85
N VAL A 245 29.77 -22.19 -20.64
CA VAL A 245 30.66 -22.68 -21.69
C VAL A 245 30.75 -24.21 -21.63
N THR A 246 30.37 -24.90 -22.70
CA THR A 246 30.16 -26.36 -22.67
C THR A 246 31.31 -27.19 -23.26
N VAL A 247 32.26 -26.60 -23.99
CA VAL A 247 33.24 -27.37 -24.80
C VAL A 247 34.68 -26.87 -24.75
N GLU A 248 34.91 -25.55 -24.80
CA GLU A 248 36.26 -24.95 -24.87
C GLU A 248 36.52 -24.11 -23.60
N SER A 249 37.77 -24.01 -23.14
CA SER A 249 38.16 -23.06 -22.07
C SER A 249 38.29 -21.63 -22.64
N HIS A 250 37.96 -20.59 -21.86
CA HIS A 250 38.15 -19.16 -22.18
C HIS A 250 37.14 -18.50 -23.13
N VAL A 251 35.93 -19.05 -23.30
CA VAL A 251 34.84 -18.35 -24.03
C VAL A 251 34.23 -17.23 -23.18
N ASP A 252 34.25 -17.41 -21.87
CA ASP A 252 33.99 -16.36 -20.88
C ASP A 252 34.96 -15.19 -21.03
N ASP A 253 36.25 -15.43 -21.29
CA ASP A 253 37.23 -14.36 -21.56
C ASP A 253 36.93 -13.57 -22.86
N VAL A 254 36.25 -14.18 -23.84
CA VAL A 254 35.86 -13.55 -25.13
C VAL A 254 34.60 -12.69 -24.96
N ILE A 255 33.66 -13.12 -24.11
CA ILE A 255 32.41 -12.39 -23.83
C ILE A 255 32.59 -11.36 -22.70
N ALA A 256 33.55 -11.56 -21.79
CA ALA A 256 33.77 -10.72 -20.62
C ALA A 256 34.82 -9.61 -20.81
N GLY A 257 35.40 -9.42 -22.00
CA GLY A 257 36.33 -8.31 -22.28
C GLY A 257 37.53 -8.23 -21.31
N GLY A 258 37.90 -9.32 -20.65
CA GLY A 258 38.87 -9.33 -19.55
C GLY A 258 38.27 -8.91 -18.19
N THR A 259 38.55 -7.69 -17.73
CA THR A 259 38.28 -7.23 -16.34
C THR A 259 36.99 -6.41 -16.14
N SER A 260 36.09 -6.36 -17.13
CA SER A 260 34.82 -5.63 -17.02
C SER A 260 33.72 -6.32 -17.80
N PRO A 261 32.53 -6.50 -17.24
CA PRO A 261 31.45 -7.18 -17.93
C PRO A 261 31.08 -6.42 -19.22
N ALA A 262 31.12 -7.12 -20.36
CA ALA A 262 30.79 -6.55 -21.66
C ALA A 262 29.33 -6.79 -22.07
N VAL A 263 28.61 -7.67 -21.37
CA VAL A 263 27.18 -7.90 -21.64
C VAL A 263 26.35 -6.81 -20.96
N TYR A 264 25.48 -6.17 -21.71
CA TYR A 264 24.53 -5.17 -21.23
C TYR A 264 23.14 -5.42 -21.81
N LEU A 265 22.12 -4.99 -21.08
CA LEU A 265 20.74 -5.06 -21.53
C LEU A 265 20.43 -3.83 -22.38
N VAL A 266 19.72 -4.04 -23.48
CA VAL A 266 19.15 -2.97 -24.31
C VAL A 266 17.64 -3.18 -24.33
N ILE A 267 16.87 -2.14 -24.01
CA ILE A 267 15.40 -2.14 -24.08
C ILE A 267 15.02 -1.01 -25.02
N ASP A 268 14.29 -1.33 -26.09
CA ASP A 268 13.83 -0.37 -27.12
C ASP A 268 14.94 0.54 -27.68
N GLY A 269 16.15 -0.01 -27.78
CA GLY A 269 17.33 0.66 -28.32
C GLY A 269 18.10 1.54 -27.32
N GLU A 270 17.66 1.61 -26.06
CA GLU A 270 18.37 2.29 -24.97
C GLU A 270 19.09 1.26 -24.07
N ARG A 271 20.30 1.59 -23.62
CA ARG A 271 21.13 0.69 -22.80
C ARG A 271 20.75 0.80 -21.33
N TYR A 272 20.37 -0.32 -20.74
CA TYR A 272 20.07 -0.50 -19.33
C TYR A 272 21.11 -1.40 -18.66
N GLY A 273 21.74 -0.91 -17.59
CA GLY A 273 22.66 -1.70 -16.75
C GLY A 273 23.94 -2.24 -17.43
N ASN A 274 24.74 -2.94 -16.63
CA ASN A 274 25.82 -3.82 -17.05
C ASN A 274 25.65 -5.13 -16.27
N ALA A 275 25.76 -6.28 -16.93
CA ALA A 275 25.65 -7.56 -16.22
C ALA A 275 26.76 -7.68 -15.17
N VAL A 276 26.44 -8.08 -13.94
CA VAL A 276 27.49 -8.42 -12.96
C VAL A 276 28.01 -9.82 -13.28
N TYR A 277 29.34 -9.99 -13.44
CA TYR A 277 29.95 -11.30 -13.68
C TYR A 277 29.86 -12.16 -12.41
N GLY A 278 28.77 -12.92 -12.28
CA GLY A 278 28.61 -13.93 -11.24
C GLY A 278 29.40 -15.17 -11.61
N GLY A 279 30.54 -15.41 -10.94
CA GLY A 279 31.18 -16.72 -11.01
C GLY A 279 30.20 -17.78 -10.53
N ASP A 280 29.79 -18.68 -11.43
CA ASP A 280 29.00 -19.90 -11.20
C ASP A 280 27.94 -19.76 -10.07
N VAL A 281 26.95 -18.88 -10.26
CA VAL A 281 25.80 -18.78 -9.36
C VAL A 281 24.56 -19.33 -10.04
N VAL A 282 24.13 -20.50 -9.54
CA VAL A 282 22.77 -21.01 -9.71
C VAL A 282 21.87 -20.20 -8.80
N SER A 283 21.20 -19.21 -9.35
CA SER A 283 19.95 -18.68 -8.79
C SER A 283 19.06 -18.31 -9.95
N ALA A 284 18.20 -19.24 -10.31
CA ALA A 284 17.03 -18.95 -11.12
C ALA A 284 16.10 -18.12 -10.24
N VAL A 285 15.96 -16.84 -10.53
CA VAL A 285 14.74 -16.12 -10.14
C VAL A 285 13.67 -16.65 -11.09
N THR A 286 12.72 -17.38 -10.52
CA THR A 286 11.56 -17.88 -11.25
C THR A 286 10.41 -17.04 -10.75
N GLU A 287 9.87 -16.17 -11.59
CA GLU A 287 8.54 -15.61 -11.42
C GLU A 287 8.03 -15.09 -12.77
N ASP A 288 6.71 -15.18 -12.95
CA ASP A 288 5.96 -15.32 -14.20
C ASP A 288 4.73 -14.40 -14.13
N THR A 289 4.64 -13.28 -14.89
CA THR A 289 3.52 -12.85 -15.80
C THR A 289 3.71 -11.48 -16.52
N ASP A 290 2.92 -11.16 -17.59
CA ASP A 290 3.16 -10.33 -18.83
C ASP A 290 3.06 -8.81 -18.60
N GLY A 291 3.18 -7.90 -19.58
CA GLY A 291 2.46 -6.61 -19.63
C GLY A 291 2.91 -5.29 -20.32
N ASP A 292 4.16 -4.96 -20.75
CA ASP A 292 4.45 -3.94 -21.79
C ASP A 292 5.58 -4.41 -22.73
N VAL A 293 5.32 -4.48 -24.03
CA VAL A 293 6.13 -5.25 -24.99
C VAL A 293 7.27 -4.40 -25.55
N GLY A 294 8.37 -4.31 -24.81
CA GLY A 294 9.63 -3.81 -25.33
C GLY A 294 10.41 -4.90 -26.07
N THR A 295 10.97 -4.60 -27.24
CA THR A 295 12.00 -5.49 -27.82
C THR A 295 13.26 -5.33 -27.00
N SER A 296 13.67 -6.40 -26.31
CA SER A 296 14.83 -6.38 -25.40
C SER A 296 15.91 -7.31 -25.89
N GLU A 297 17.15 -6.85 -25.90
CA GLU A 297 18.28 -7.60 -26.43
C GLU A 297 19.45 -7.54 -25.43
N LEU A 298 20.07 -8.69 -25.16
CA LEU A 298 21.39 -8.73 -24.53
C LEU A 298 22.43 -8.57 -25.62
N VAL A 299 23.28 -7.58 -25.41
CA VAL A 299 24.31 -7.18 -26.35
C VAL A 299 25.67 -7.26 -25.68
N PHE A 300 26.66 -7.75 -26.41
CA PHE A 300 28.07 -7.65 -26.01
C PHE A 300 28.86 -6.81 -27.01
#